data_AF-A0A817M317-F1
#
_entry.id   AF-A0A817M317-F1
#
_cell.length_a   1.000
_cell.length_b   1.000
_cell.length_c   1.000
_cell.angle_alpha   90.00
_cell.angle_beta   90.00
_cell.angle_gamma   90.00
#
_symmetry.space_group_name_H-M   'P 1'
#
loop_
_entity.id
_entity.type
_entity.pdbx_description
1 polymer ?
#
loop_
_entity_poly.entity_id
_entity_poly.type
_entity_poly.pdbx_seq_one_letter_code
_entity_poly.pdbx_strand_id
1 'polypeptide(L)'
;MSLSTQTVIITVSNPSLIVYNDLQVLYSNTLKCPCSTMTIPYNTFISLSPILHQVCSSDLVNNPWLSILKTATNRWASLDWRNIASSQFELLLDLCQLANKTIDDAVRRFILQSFITSNVLTEIDFNSQLNATLNQFFQSTIAYFDLLINTFELFMQVDQPYMGSRQMIYGASDRNIIINTVINETNNQKSLQV
;
A
#
# COMPACT_ATOMS: atom_id res chain seq x y z
N MET A 1 -5.15 -62.05 34.58
CA MET A 1 -4.17 -61.86 33.51
C MET A 1 -4.17 -60.38 33.17
N SER A 2 -3.04 -59.68 33.30
CA SER A 2 -2.94 -58.27 32.97
C SER A 2 -2.42 -58.13 31.54
N LEU A 3 -3.11 -57.33 30.72
CA LEU A 3 -2.68 -57.02 29.36
C LEU A 3 -1.72 -55.84 29.43
N SER A 4 -0.43 -56.08 29.17
CA SER A 4 0.59 -55.03 29.06
C SER A 4 0.62 -54.53 27.62
N THR A 5 0.21 -53.29 27.38
CA THR A 5 0.38 -52.61 26.10
C THR A 5 1.78 -52.00 26.01
N GLN A 6 2.47 -52.24 24.90
CA GLN A 6 3.82 -51.71 24.65
C GLN A 6 3.79 -50.80 23.43
N THR A 7 4.32 -49.59 23.56
CA THR A 7 4.43 -48.63 22.46
C THR A 7 5.76 -48.83 21.74
N VAL A 8 5.72 -48.99 20.42
CA VAL A 8 6.92 -49.12 19.57
C VAL A 8 7.01 -47.90 18.66
N ILE A 9 8.20 -47.32 18.55
CA ILE A 9 8.48 -46.19 17.65
C ILE A 9 9.13 -46.74 16.38
N ILE A 10 8.50 -46.52 15.23
CA ILE A 10 9.01 -46.88 13.91
C ILE A 10 9.42 -45.59 13.20
N THR A 11 10.63 -45.57 12.64
CA THR A 11 11.17 -44.41 11.91
C THR A 11 11.28 -44.72 10.43
N VAL A 12 10.71 -43.87 9.58
CA VAL A 12 10.85 -43.93 8.12
C VAL A 12 11.68 -42.74 7.67
N SER A 13 12.83 -43.02 7.03
CA SER A 13 13.74 -41.97 6.58
C SER A 13 13.32 -41.42 5.22
N ASN A 14 13.25 -40.08 5.09
CA ASN A 14 12.91 -39.36 3.86
C ASN A 14 11.69 -39.95 3.10
N PRO A 15 10.51 -40.05 3.75
CA PRO A 15 9.33 -40.60 3.09
C PRO A 15 8.92 -39.73 1.90
N SER A 16 8.35 -40.35 0.86
CA SER A 16 7.66 -39.60 -0.20
C SER A 16 6.39 -38.97 0.36
N LEU A 17 5.85 -37.95 -0.33
CA LEU A 17 4.59 -37.31 0.07
C LEU A 17 3.43 -38.33 0.13
N ILE A 18 3.41 -39.31 -0.77
CA ILE A 18 2.41 -40.38 -0.78
C ILE A 18 2.50 -41.22 0.49
N VAL A 19 3.71 -41.67 0.86
CA VAL A 19 3.92 -42.47 2.09
C VAL A 19 3.55 -41.66 3.33
N TYR A 20 3.88 -40.37 3.37
CA TYR A 20 3.48 -39.50 4.47
C TYR A 20 1.95 -39.40 4.57
N ASN A 21 1.25 -39.18 3.46
CA ASN A 21 -0.20 -39.07 3.44
C ASN A 21 -0.88 -40.37 3.91
N ASP A 22 -0.39 -41.52 3.45
CA ASP A 22 -0.91 -42.83 3.87
C ASP A 22 -0.72 -43.04 5.39
N LEU A 23 0.45 -42.70 5.92
CA LEU A 23 0.74 -42.79 7.36
C LEU A 23 -0.09 -41.78 8.16
N GLN A 24 -0.34 -40.59 7.63
CA GLN A 24 -1.13 -39.55 8.28
C GLN A 24 -2.59 -39.98 8.45
N VAL A 25 -3.14 -40.73 7.48
CA VAL A 25 -4.50 -41.31 7.59
C VAL A 25 -4.57 -42.36 8.71
N LEU A 26 -3.55 -43.20 8.84
CA LEU A 26 -3.53 -44.31 9.80
C LEU A 26 -3.14 -43.87 11.23
N TYR A 27 -2.29 -42.86 11.36
CA TYR A 27 -1.62 -42.50 12.61
C TYR A 27 -1.67 -40.99 12.91
N SER A 28 -2.72 -40.28 12.47
CA SER A 28 -2.84 -38.81 12.58
C SER A 28 -2.51 -38.23 13.95
N ASN A 29 -2.86 -38.93 15.03
CA ASN A 29 -2.66 -38.46 16.41
C ASN A 29 -1.23 -38.68 16.95
N THR A 30 -0.44 -39.53 16.31
CA THR A 30 0.87 -39.97 16.82
C THR A 30 2.01 -39.78 15.83
N LEU A 31 1.71 -39.59 14.54
CA LEU A 31 2.70 -39.36 13.49
C LEU A 31 3.43 -38.03 13.74
N LYS A 32 4.75 -38.07 13.64
CA LYS A 32 5.60 -36.88 13.67
C LYS A 32 6.52 -36.91 12.46
N CYS A 33 6.45 -35.86 11.63
CA CYS A 33 7.29 -35.70 10.45
C CYS A 33 8.00 -34.34 10.56
N PRO A 34 9.14 -34.26 11.27
CA PRO A 34 9.85 -33.01 11.45
C PRO A 34 10.44 -32.52 10.13
N CYS A 35 10.35 -31.22 9.88
CA CYS A 35 10.92 -30.59 8.70
C CYS A 35 12.45 -30.55 8.80
N SER A 36 13.16 -30.89 7.72
CA SER A 36 14.61 -30.69 7.63
C SER A 36 14.98 -29.20 7.58
N THR A 37 14.10 -28.37 7.01
CA THR A 37 14.21 -26.92 6.96
C THR A 37 12.93 -26.32 7.53
N MET A 38 13.04 -25.58 8.64
CA MET A 38 11.88 -25.02 9.34
C MET A 38 11.40 -23.68 8.77
N THR A 39 12.17 -23.06 7.88
CA THR A 39 11.94 -21.70 7.39
C THR A 39 12.09 -21.68 5.87
N ILE A 40 11.00 -21.39 5.17
CA ILE A 40 10.95 -21.38 3.71
C ILE A 40 10.50 -19.99 3.26
N PRO A 41 11.34 -19.21 2.56
CA PRO A 41 10.96 -17.89 2.06
C PRO A 41 9.75 -17.98 1.13
N TYR A 42 8.80 -17.03 1.23
CA TYR A 42 7.60 -17.06 0.40
C TYR A 42 7.91 -16.98 -1.09
N ASN A 43 8.98 -16.28 -1.48
CA ASN A 43 9.41 -16.19 -2.87
C ASN A 43 9.79 -17.54 -3.53
N THR A 44 9.94 -18.62 -2.76
CA THR A 44 10.24 -19.95 -3.33
C THR A 44 9.00 -20.69 -3.82
N PHE A 45 7.81 -20.30 -3.38
CA PHE A 45 6.56 -21.00 -3.71
C PHE A 45 5.36 -20.09 -4.00
N ILE A 46 5.50 -18.77 -3.82
CA ILE A 46 4.47 -17.77 -4.13
C ILE A 46 4.98 -16.84 -5.23
N SER A 47 4.10 -16.57 -6.20
CA SER A 47 4.24 -15.46 -7.14
C SER A 47 3.00 -14.57 -7.05
N LEU A 48 3.21 -13.25 -6.95
CA LEU A 48 2.15 -12.25 -6.90
C LEU A 48 2.23 -11.38 -8.15
N SER A 49 1.10 -11.17 -8.82
CA SER A 49 0.99 -10.32 -10.01
C SER A 49 -0.21 -9.38 -9.85
N PRO A 50 -0.04 -8.27 -9.11
CA PRO A 50 -1.11 -7.32 -8.84
C PRO A 50 -1.59 -6.64 -10.12
N ILE A 51 -2.89 -6.31 -10.17
CA ILE A 51 -3.51 -5.57 -11.27
C ILE A 51 -4.14 -4.31 -10.67
N LEU A 52 -3.73 -3.15 -11.18
CA LEU A 52 -4.32 -1.87 -10.79
C LEU A 52 -5.69 -1.68 -11.41
N HIS A 53 -6.46 -0.75 -10.85
CA HIS A 53 -7.73 -0.34 -11.43
C HIS A 53 -7.54 0.17 -12.88
N GLN A 54 -8.48 -0.16 -13.77
CA GLN A 54 -8.38 0.13 -15.22
C GLN A 54 -8.18 1.62 -15.54
N VAL A 55 -8.62 2.51 -14.64
CA VAL A 55 -8.40 3.96 -14.75
C VAL A 55 -6.91 4.32 -14.83
N CYS A 56 -6.05 3.57 -14.14
CA CYS A 56 -4.61 3.80 -14.08
C CYS A 56 -3.86 3.38 -15.36
N SER A 57 -4.56 2.70 -16.28
CA SER A 57 -4.07 2.36 -17.61
C SER A 57 -4.91 3.01 -18.72
N SER A 58 -5.81 3.91 -18.37
CA SER A 58 -6.71 4.59 -19.32
C SER A 58 -6.09 5.87 -19.87
N ASP A 59 -6.72 6.43 -20.90
CA ASP A 59 -6.30 7.72 -21.46
C ASP A 59 -6.42 8.87 -20.45
N LEU A 60 -7.21 8.71 -19.39
CA LEU A 60 -7.44 9.74 -18.39
C LEU A 60 -6.20 10.09 -17.55
N VAL A 61 -5.21 9.20 -17.54
CA VAL A 61 -3.94 9.40 -16.82
C VAL A 61 -2.75 9.49 -17.78
N ASN A 62 -2.98 9.57 -19.09
CA ASN A 62 -1.92 9.62 -20.09
C ASN A 62 -1.45 11.06 -20.35
N ASN A 63 -0.19 11.22 -20.78
CA ASN A 63 0.39 12.54 -21.07
C ASN A 63 -0.38 13.32 -22.16
N PRO A 64 -0.82 12.71 -23.28
CA PRO A 64 -1.61 13.42 -24.30
C PRO A 64 -2.88 14.10 -23.75
N TRP A 65 -3.69 13.39 -22.97
CA TRP A 65 -4.91 13.91 -22.36
C TRP A 65 -4.62 15.07 -21.41
N LEU A 66 -3.63 14.90 -20.52
CA LEU A 66 -3.21 15.94 -19.59
C LEU A 66 -2.72 17.19 -20.34
N SER A 67 -2.01 17.02 -21.46
CA SER A 67 -1.59 18.13 -22.31
C SER A 67 -2.76 18.86 -22.96
N ILE A 68 -3.78 18.13 -23.44
CA ILE A 68 -4.99 18.73 -24.01
C ILE A 68 -5.68 19.61 -22.95
N LEU A 69 -5.88 19.07 -21.74
CA LEU A 69 -6.54 19.80 -20.66
C LEU A 69 -5.82 21.10 -20.26
N LYS A 70 -4.48 21.09 -20.23
CA LYS A 70 -3.68 22.29 -19.95
C LYS A 70 -3.91 23.40 -20.99
N THR A 71 -4.11 23.03 -22.26
CA THR A 71 -4.34 23.98 -23.35
C THR A 71 -5.80 24.41 -23.49
N ALA A 72 -6.76 23.58 -23.04
CA ALA A 72 -8.19 23.82 -23.15
C ALA A 72 -8.76 24.81 -22.11
N THR A 73 -7.89 25.43 -21.30
CA THR A 73 -8.28 26.37 -20.24
C THR A 73 -8.96 27.62 -20.79
N ASN A 74 -10.02 28.08 -20.12
CA ASN A 74 -10.79 29.26 -20.52
C ASN A 74 -10.58 30.40 -19.53
N ARG A 75 -9.83 31.43 -19.96
CA ARG A 75 -9.51 32.60 -19.13
C ARG A 75 -10.72 33.46 -18.75
N TRP A 76 -11.83 33.34 -19.47
CA TRP A 76 -12.98 34.24 -19.35
C TRP A 76 -14.14 33.65 -18.55
N ALA A 77 -14.02 32.38 -18.15
CA ALA A 77 -15.04 31.68 -17.37
C ALA A 77 -14.36 31.00 -16.19
N SER A 78 -14.21 31.70 -15.07
CA SER A 78 -13.55 31.17 -13.86
C SER A 78 -14.21 29.90 -13.32
N LEU A 79 -15.49 29.70 -13.58
CA LEU A 79 -16.26 28.51 -13.20
C LEU A 79 -16.24 27.38 -14.26
N ASP A 80 -15.50 27.56 -15.34
CA ASP A 80 -15.34 26.53 -16.36
C ASP A 80 -14.51 25.36 -15.82
N TRP A 81 -15.10 24.17 -15.79
CA TRP A 81 -14.44 22.96 -15.27
C TRP A 81 -13.08 22.69 -15.94
N ARG A 82 -12.89 23.09 -17.20
CA ARG A 82 -11.61 22.92 -17.90
C ARG A 82 -10.45 23.63 -17.20
N ASN A 83 -10.73 24.66 -16.39
CA ASN A 83 -9.72 25.37 -15.62
C ASN A 83 -9.19 24.55 -14.42
N ILE A 84 -9.96 23.61 -13.89
CA ILE A 84 -9.56 22.73 -12.77
C ILE A 84 -9.31 21.28 -13.22
N ALA A 85 -9.81 20.88 -14.38
CA ALA A 85 -9.72 19.52 -14.91
C ALA A 85 -8.28 19.02 -14.97
N SER A 86 -7.35 19.83 -15.48
CA SER A 86 -5.93 19.43 -15.58
C SER A 86 -5.37 18.95 -14.24
N SER A 87 -5.57 19.73 -13.17
CA SER A 87 -5.11 19.39 -11.82
C SER A 87 -5.85 18.19 -11.23
N GLN A 88 -7.14 18.00 -11.53
CA GLN A 88 -7.90 16.81 -11.09
C GLN A 88 -7.35 15.52 -11.73
N PHE A 89 -7.03 15.54 -13.03
CA PHE A 89 -6.47 14.38 -13.72
C PHE A 89 -4.98 14.16 -13.43
N GLU A 90 -4.22 15.22 -13.13
CA GLU A 90 -2.87 15.09 -12.57
C GLU A 90 -2.90 14.40 -11.21
N LEU A 91 -3.81 14.81 -10.31
CA LEU A 91 -4.01 14.12 -9.05
C LEU A 91 -4.37 12.65 -9.26
N LEU A 92 -5.25 12.33 -10.21
CA LEU A 92 -5.59 10.93 -10.53
C LEU A 92 -4.36 10.12 -11.00
N LEU A 93 -3.49 10.71 -11.83
CA LEU A 93 -2.23 10.08 -12.24
C LEU A 93 -1.33 9.83 -11.02
N ASP A 94 -1.16 10.82 -10.16
CA ASP A 94 -0.33 10.70 -8.96
C ASP A 94 -0.86 9.64 -7.99
N LEU A 95 -2.19 9.56 -7.82
CA LEU A 95 -2.85 8.52 -7.03
C LEU A 95 -2.61 7.12 -7.61
N CYS A 96 -2.66 6.96 -8.93
CA CYS A 96 -2.34 5.70 -9.59
C CYS A 96 -0.87 5.29 -9.40
N GLN A 97 0.06 6.24 -9.49
CA GLN A 97 1.48 5.99 -9.22
C GLN A 97 1.72 5.62 -7.75
N LEU A 98 1.06 6.30 -6.82
CA LEU A 98 1.12 6.01 -5.39
C LEU A 98 0.57 4.61 -5.09
N ALA A 99 -0.55 4.23 -5.70
CA ALA A 99 -1.11 2.89 -5.57
C ALA A 99 -0.13 1.82 -6.06
N ASN A 100 0.45 2.01 -7.26
CA ASN A 100 1.43 1.08 -7.81
C ASN A 100 2.63 0.90 -6.87
N LYS A 101 3.23 2.01 -6.44
CA LYS A 101 4.38 1.99 -5.54
C LYS A 101 4.05 1.33 -4.20
N THR A 102 2.87 1.62 -3.65
CA THR A 102 2.42 1.04 -2.38
C THR A 102 2.31 -0.48 -2.47
N ILE A 103 1.72 -0.97 -3.55
CA ILE A 103 1.57 -2.41 -3.81
C ILE A 103 2.93 -3.06 -4.05
N ASP A 104 3.79 -2.47 -4.90
CA ASP A 104 5.13 -3.00 -5.20
C ASP A 104 5.98 -3.13 -3.92
N ASP A 105 5.96 -2.10 -3.06
CA ASP A 105 6.66 -2.13 -1.78
C ASP A 105 6.07 -3.13 -0.79
N ALA A 106 4.76 -3.33 -0.80
CA ALA A 106 4.09 -4.35 0.02
C ALA A 106 4.46 -5.76 -0.45
N VAL A 107 4.35 -6.04 -1.76
CA VAL A 107 4.71 -7.32 -2.36
C VAL A 107 6.17 -7.66 -2.09
N ARG A 108 7.09 -6.73 -2.35
CA ARG A 108 8.53 -6.91 -2.11
C ARG A 108 8.83 -7.27 -0.66
N ARG A 109 8.17 -6.62 0.30
CA ARG A 109 8.33 -6.94 1.73
C ARG A 109 7.74 -8.31 2.08
N PHE A 110 6.57 -8.63 1.54
CA PHE A 110 5.87 -9.89 1.80
C PHE A 110 6.68 -11.11 1.33
N ILE A 111 7.16 -11.09 0.08
CA ILE A 111 7.86 -12.24 -0.50
C ILE A 111 9.21 -12.54 0.17
N LEU A 112 9.79 -11.56 0.88
CA LEU A 112 11.01 -11.71 1.68
C LEU A 112 10.75 -12.33 3.07
N GLN A 113 9.49 -12.36 3.52
CA GLN A 113 9.12 -13.10 4.72
C GLN A 113 9.19 -14.61 4.46
N SER A 114 9.18 -15.39 5.54
CA SER A 114 9.29 -16.84 5.46
C SER A 114 8.11 -17.52 6.14
N PHE A 115 7.66 -18.61 5.52
CA PHE A 115 6.79 -19.58 6.14
C PHE A 115 7.59 -20.42 7.14
N ILE A 116 7.06 -20.57 8.36
CA ILE A 116 7.75 -21.26 9.46
C ILE A 116 6.91 -22.45 9.91
N THR A 117 7.49 -23.65 9.85
CA THR A 117 6.86 -24.86 10.41
C THR A 117 7.90 -25.84 10.93
N SER A 118 7.59 -26.52 12.03
CA SER A 118 8.45 -27.54 12.64
C SER A 118 8.17 -28.95 12.13
N ASN A 119 6.96 -29.19 11.64
CA ASN A 119 6.51 -30.47 11.12
C ASN A 119 5.80 -30.27 9.79
N VAL A 120 5.74 -31.32 8.98
CA VAL A 120 4.95 -31.31 7.75
C VAL A 120 3.49 -31.05 8.12
N LEU A 121 2.88 -30.09 7.42
CA LEU A 121 1.46 -29.77 7.57
C LEU A 121 0.63 -30.63 6.63
N THR A 122 -0.64 -30.84 7.00
CA THR A 122 -1.60 -31.33 6.01
C THR A 122 -1.82 -30.27 4.94
N GLU A 123 -2.24 -30.68 3.74
CA GLU A 123 -2.58 -29.74 2.67
C GLU A 123 -3.66 -28.75 3.10
N ILE A 124 -4.65 -29.20 3.88
CA ILE A 124 -5.72 -28.37 4.41
C ILE A 124 -5.17 -27.30 5.35
N ASP A 125 -4.29 -27.69 6.29
CA ASP A 125 -3.68 -26.74 7.24
C ASP A 125 -2.76 -25.75 6.54
N PHE A 126 -1.96 -26.22 5.58
CA PHE A 126 -1.10 -25.37 4.77
C PHE A 126 -1.92 -24.32 4.02
N ASN A 127 -2.94 -24.75 3.27
CA ASN A 127 -3.79 -23.85 2.51
C ASN A 127 -4.57 -22.88 3.41
N SER A 128 -5.05 -23.33 4.57
CA SER A 128 -5.74 -22.49 5.54
C SER A 128 -4.83 -21.38 6.08
N GLN A 129 -3.63 -21.75 6.55
CA GLN A 129 -2.65 -20.79 7.06
C GLN A 129 -2.18 -19.82 5.98
N LEU A 130 -1.94 -20.33 4.76
CA LEU A 130 -1.51 -19.52 3.63
C LEU A 130 -2.58 -18.50 3.23
N ASN A 131 -3.84 -18.93 3.11
CA ASN A 131 -4.96 -18.05 2.77
C ASN A 131 -5.20 -16.99 3.85
N ALA A 132 -5.12 -17.34 5.13
CA ALA A 132 -5.21 -16.37 6.22
C ALA A 132 -4.10 -15.31 6.13
N THR A 133 -2.88 -15.76 5.85
CA THR A 133 -1.70 -14.88 5.68
C THR A 133 -1.85 -13.94 4.48
N LEU A 134 -2.29 -14.46 3.32
CA LEU A 134 -2.54 -13.67 2.12
C LEU A 134 -3.67 -12.66 2.33
N ASN A 135 -4.75 -13.06 2.99
CA ASN A 135 -5.85 -12.15 3.31
C ASN A 135 -5.37 -11.00 4.22
N GLN A 136 -4.58 -11.31 5.24
CA GLN A 136 -4.00 -10.26 6.10
C GLN A 136 -3.07 -9.33 5.32
N PHE A 137 -2.25 -9.87 4.41
CA PHE A 137 -1.42 -9.08 3.51
C PHE A 137 -2.25 -8.14 2.63
N PHE A 138 -3.32 -8.63 2.00
CA PHE A 138 -4.19 -7.81 1.17
C PHE A 138 -4.89 -6.71 1.98
N GLN A 139 -5.49 -7.06 3.12
CA GLN A 139 -6.21 -6.09 3.95
C GLN A 139 -5.28 -5.03 4.54
N SER A 140 -4.09 -5.40 4.99
CA SER A 140 -3.12 -4.44 5.51
C SER A 140 -2.58 -3.50 4.42
N THR A 141 -2.40 -4.00 3.20
CA THR A 141 -1.97 -3.17 2.06
C THR A 141 -3.05 -2.15 1.69
N ILE A 142 -4.32 -2.57 1.63
CA ILE A 142 -5.46 -1.68 1.36
C ILE A 142 -5.59 -0.63 2.48
N ALA A 143 -5.62 -1.05 3.74
CA ALA A 143 -5.74 -0.14 4.87
C ALA A 143 -4.59 0.89 4.94
N TYR A 144 -3.37 0.47 4.58
CA TYR A 144 -2.23 1.38 4.49
C TYR A 144 -2.40 2.40 3.37
N PHE A 145 -2.88 1.99 2.19
CA PHE A 145 -3.17 2.92 1.11
C PHE A 145 -4.29 3.90 1.48
N ASP A 146 -5.38 3.43 2.09
CA ASP A 146 -6.47 4.29 2.58
C ASP A 146 -5.96 5.33 3.59
N LEU A 147 -5.06 4.93 4.49
CA LEU A 147 -4.41 5.86 5.43
C LEU A 147 -3.61 6.95 4.70
N LEU A 148 -2.89 6.61 3.62
CA LEU A 148 -2.17 7.59 2.81
C LEU A 148 -3.13 8.59 2.15
N ILE A 149 -4.24 8.10 1.60
CA ILE A 149 -5.28 8.95 0.99
C ILE A 149 -5.89 9.90 2.02
N ASN A 150 -6.34 9.38 3.16
CA ASN A 150 -6.92 10.19 4.23
C ASN A 150 -5.94 11.26 4.72
N THR A 151 -4.65 10.92 4.81
CA THR A 151 -3.59 11.86 5.19
C THR A 151 -3.46 12.98 4.14
N PHE A 152 -3.48 12.63 2.86
CA PHE A 152 -3.42 13.61 1.76
C PHE A 152 -4.65 14.53 1.75
N GLU A 153 -5.85 13.98 1.95
CA GLU A 153 -7.08 14.77 2.07
C GLU A 153 -7.02 15.79 3.21
N LEU A 154 -6.44 15.42 4.36
CA LEU A 154 -6.24 16.34 5.47
C LEU A 154 -5.27 17.48 5.11
N PHE A 155 -4.16 17.19 4.44
CA PHE A 155 -3.24 18.24 3.98
C PHE A 155 -3.92 19.21 3.02
N MET A 156 -4.73 18.69 2.11
CA MET A 156 -5.48 19.48 1.14
C MET A 156 -6.53 20.41 1.78
N GLN A 157 -7.09 20.03 2.93
CA GLN A 157 -8.01 20.88 3.70
C GLN A 157 -7.28 22.00 4.44
N VAL A 158 -6.04 21.78 4.86
CA VAL A 158 -5.23 22.76 5.60
C VAL A 158 -4.60 23.80 4.66
N ASP A 159 -4.15 23.41 3.47
CA ASP A 159 -3.49 24.29 2.48
C ASP A 159 -4.47 25.03 1.54
N GLN A 160 -5.67 25.39 2.01
CA GLN A 160 -6.72 26.05 1.22
C GLN A 160 -6.50 27.56 0.94
N PRO A 161 -5.44 27.97 0.24
CA PRO A 161 -5.74 28.80 -0.91
C PRO A 161 -4.87 28.45 -2.12
N TYR A 162 -5.50 28.33 -3.30
CA TYR A 162 -4.91 28.12 -4.63
C TYR A 162 -4.85 26.69 -5.18
N MET A 163 -5.91 25.92 -4.99
CA MET A 163 -6.25 24.91 -5.99
C MET A 163 -7.13 25.53 -7.08
N GLY A 164 -6.47 26.01 -8.14
CA GLY A 164 -7.12 26.25 -9.45
C GLY A 164 -7.60 27.66 -9.77
N SER A 165 -7.39 28.68 -8.93
CA SER A 165 -7.65 30.06 -9.36
C SER A 165 -6.44 30.61 -10.11
N ARG A 166 -6.53 30.71 -11.45
CA ARG A 166 -5.74 31.70 -12.17
C ARG A 166 -6.07 33.06 -11.55
N GLN A 167 -5.14 33.66 -10.81
CA GLN A 167 -5.15 35.10 -10.62
C GLN A 167 -5.23 35.74 -12.01
N MET A 168 -6.28 36.52 -12.25
CA MET A 168 -6.35 37.36 -13.43
C MET A 168 -5.15 38.30 -13.37
N ILE A 169 -4.18 38.11 -14.27
CA ILE A 169 -3.15 39.12 -14.53
C ILE A 169 -3.83 40.24 -15.31
N TYR A 170 -4.51 41.14 -14.59
CA TYR A 170 -4.83 42.50 -15.03
C TYR A 170 -4.99 43.37 -13.79
N GLY A 171 -3.98 44.20 -13.52
CA GLY A 171 -3.98 45.18 -12.42
C GLY A 171 -2.79 44.98 -11.48
N ALA A 172 -2.02 46.05 -11.28
CA ALA A 172 -0.87 46.08 -10.40
C ALA A 172 -1.18 45.45 -9.03
N SER A 173 -0.31 44.55 -8.58
CA SER A 173 -0.35 44.01 -7.23
C SER A 173 0.14 45.11 -6.28
N ASP A 174 -0.79 45.93 -5.78
CA ASP A 174 -0.57 46.63 -4.51
C ASP A 174 -0.57 45.58 -3.40
N ARG A 175 0.58 44.94 -3.22
CA ARG A 175 0.85 44.12 -2.04
C ARG A 175 1.02 45.06 -0.86
N ASN A 176 -0.08 45.50 -0.26
CA ASN A 176 -0.01 46.04 1.08
C ASN A 176 0.23 44.87 2.04
N ILE A 177 1.51 44.61 2.33
CA ILE A 177 1.90 43.79 3.46
C ILE A 177 1.60 44.62 4.71
N ILE A 178 0.55 44.25 5.46
CA ILE A 178 0.30 44.81 6.78
C ILE A 178 1.29 44.15 7.74
N ILE A 179 2.37 44.86 8.06
CA ILE A 179 3.35 44.45 9.08
C ILE A 179 3.04 45.23 10.35
N ASN A 180 2.73 44.53 11.44
CA ASN A 180 2.65 45.16 12.76
C ASN A 180 4.08 45.41 13.27
N THR A 181 4.61 46.61 13.05
CA THR A 181 5.87 47.06 13.66
C THR A 181 5.60 47.71 15.02
N VAL A 182 6.24 47.19 16.07
CA VAL A 182 6.37 47.90 17.36
C VAL A 182 7.51 48.91 17.23
N ILE A 183 7.21 50.19 17.43
CA ILE A 183 8.21 51.27 17.44
C ILE A 183 8.50 51.59 18.90
N ASN A 184 9.74 51.43 19.34
CA ASN A 184 10.16 51.86 20.67
C ASN A 184 10.56 53.36 20.60
N GLU A 185 9.70 54.24 21.11
CA GLU A 185 9.76 55.70 20.91
C GLU A 185 10.99 56.39 21.49
N THR A 186 11.82 55.68 22.26
CA THR A 186 13.05 56.26 22.82
C THR A 186 14.25 56.18 21.88
N ASN A 187 14.35 55.16 21.02
CA ASN A 187 15.57 54.91 20.23
C ASN A 187 15.33 54.60 18.73
N ASN A 188 14.10 54.71 18.21
CA ASN A 188 13.77 54.52 16.79
C ASN A 188 14.22 53.17 16.17
N GLN A 189 14.55 52.15 16.98
CA GLN A 189 14.82 50.80 16.49
C GLN A 189 13.52 50.06 16.19
N LYS A 190 13.43 49.49 14.98
CA LYS A 190 12.34 48.64 14.52
C LYS A 190 12.78 47.19 14.59
N SER A 191 12.02 46.34 15.29
CA SER A 191 12.20 44.88 15.25
C SER A 191 10.93 44.22 14.72
N LEU A 192 11.10 43.21 13.89
CA LEU A 192 10.03 42.33 13.41
C LEU A 192 9.66 41.33 14.51
N GLN A 193 8.37 41.23 14.88
CA GLN A 193 7.88 40.05 15.58
C GLN A 193 7.53 38.98 14.54
N VAL A 194 8.11 37.79 14.71
CA VAL A 194 7.70 36.55 14.03
C VAL A 194 6.51 35.97 14.76
#